data_AF-A0A978S4I6-F1
#
_entry.id   AF-A0A978S4I6-F1
#
_cell.length_a   1.000
_cell.length_b   1.000
_cell.length_c   1.000
_cell.angle_alpha   90.00
_cell.angle_beta   90.00
_cell.angle_gamma   90.00
#
_symmetry.space_group_name_H-M   'P 1'
#
loop_
_entity.id
_entity.type
_entity.pdbx_description
1 polymer ?
#
loop_
_entity_poly.entity_id
_entity_poly.type
_entity_poly.pdbx_seq_one_letter_code
_entity_poly.pdbx_strand_id
1 'polypeptide(L)'
;MNMKLSQKIPLMAIAAIMAAALAADATPKKLSLGEINSIAKQTTVLIAPQLTKAELNDLLQKKPVKNWTMGSGVVVAKSERSYYVLTVAHNFSQEDVMTNKPYGIVTSDRVVHVITEINDHKDCNNFTPTAVAANAVPLIRFGCYQAQTKINGWDLAIVRFESDINYPVASIGDIKALKPGDTVYISGWPKIEAEPKLNPDGTPVLADGNIVCKDPAPQRQRRLAWGPIQAILPASETLVENGYSIFYTDNTRPGMSGGPVFDSYGQLVGIHGRGSNNKLVCGQAYQKTTAKGDLPQIKQDGKDANDPFNPDGNWNREDGGTGDGGTGRTGDGETGKTGDGETGRPQPNQLQQLYSSAQRVDNFRLLMGQVGVNLPLQLTPPSPAVIATGNTQIEAATVGGSGRLEFDLEQGGFEDNRDAIQDIYSIFGFDIKTMLKDCTNVNLGEQCEPNPR
;
A
#
# COMPACT_ATOMS: atom_id res chain seq x y z
N MET A 1 19.07 -66.38 -58.80
CA MET A 1 19.89 -65.86 -57.68
C MET A 1 19.08 -64.78 -56.97
N ASN A 2 18.84 -64.99 -55.67
CA ASN A 2 18.54 -64.01 -54.61
C ASN A 2 17.32 -63.08 -54.78
N MET A 3 16.49 -62.79 -53.78
CA MET A 3 16.27 -63.25 -52.41
C MET A 3 14.92 -62.61 -52.02
N LYS A 4 14.04 -63.34 -51.32
CA LYS A 4 12.93 -62.73 -50.58
C LYS A 4 13.53 -61.91 -49.42
N LEU A 5 13.00 -60.71 -49.15
CA LEU A 5 12.93 -60.22 -47.77
C LEU A 5 11.71 -59.31 -47.58
N SER A 6 10.73 -59.83 -46.85
CA SER A 6 9.67 -59.05 -46.22
C SER A 6 10.30 -58.27 -45.07
N GLN A 7 10.13 -56.95 -45.04
CA GLN A 7 10.29 -56.19 -43.81
C GLN A 7 9.01 -55.40 -43.54
N LYS A 8 8.30 -55.89 -42.51
CA LYS A 8 7.26 -55.18 -41.80
C LYS A 8 7.85 -53.88 -41.25
N ILE A 9 7.25 -52.74 -41.58
CA ILE A 9 7.54 -51.47 -40.90
C ILE A 9 6.93 -51.57 -39.50
N PRO A 10 7.71 -51.45 -38.41
CA PRO A 10 7.13 -51.43 -37.08
C PRO A 10 6.43 -50.09 -36.87
N LEU A 11 5.16 -50.19 -36.45
CA LEU A 11 4.31 -49.09 -36.02
C LEU A 11 4.78 -48.59 -34.63
N MET A 12 5.99 -48.04 -34.52
CA MET A 12 6.53 -47.43 -33.31
C MET A 12 7.69 -46.49 -33.68
N ALA A 13 7.39 -45.28 -34.17
CA ALA A 13 8.29 -44.11 -34.15
C ALA A 13 7.61 -42.86 -34.77
N ILE A 14 6.42 -42.50 -34.32
CA ILE A 14 5.90 -41.13 -34.47
C ILE A 14 5.35 -40.70 -33.11
N ALA A 15 6.22 -40.70 -32.11
CA ALA A 15 5.98 -40.17 -30.78
C ALA A 15 7.28 -39.52 -30.26
N ALA A 16 7.91 -38.70 -31.09
CA ALA A 16 9.09 -37.91 -30.71
C ALA A 16 9.45 -36.86 -31.77
N ILE A 17 8.47 -36.17 -32.39
CA ILE A 17 8.78 -34.86 -32.97
C ILE A 17 8.59 -33.84 -31.86
N MET A 18 9.66 -33.76 -31.07
CA MET A 18 10.11 -32.63 -30.25
C MET A 18 9.02 -31.64 -29.84
N ALA A 19 8.37 -31.97 -28.72
CA ALA A 19 8.05 -30.99 -27.70
C ALA A 19 9.38 -30.39 -27.18
N ALA A 20 9.93 -29.44 -27.93
CA ALA A 20 11.03 -28.59 -27.51
C ALA A 20 10.88 -27.23 -28.19
N ALA A 21 9.68 -26.65 -28.14
CA ALA A 21 9.61 -25.20 -28.02
C ALA A 21 10.17 -24.90 -26.64
N LEU A 22 11.49 -24.69 -26.59
CA LEU A 22 12.15 -24.01 -25.49
C LEU A 22 11.27 -22.81 -25.16
N ALA A 23 10.62 -22.85 -24.00
CA ALA A 23 10.21 -21.64 -23.33
C ALA A 23 11.51 -20.86 -23.18
N ALA A 24 11.75 -19.94 -24.11
CA ALA A 24 12.74 -18.91 -23.91
C ALA A 24 12.37 -18.31 -22.54
N ASP A 25 13.31 -18.36 -21.61
CA ASP A 25 13.25 -17.62 -20.35
C ASP A 25 13.07 -16.15 -20.73
N ALA A 26 11.82 -15.77 -20.95
CA ALA A 26 11.42 -14.40 -21.15
C ALA A 26 11.67 -13.76 -19.80
N THR A 27 12.80 -13.07 -19.68
CA THR A 27 13.09 -12.21 -18.56
C THR A 27 11.85 -11.32 -18.35
N PRO A 28 11.29 -11.26 -17.13
CA PRO A 28 10.08 -10.48 -16.88
C PRO A 28 10.30 -9.05 -17.38
N LYS A 29 9.45 -8.58 -18.29
CA LYS A 29 9.54 -7.23 -18.81
C LYS A 29 8.91 -6.28 -17.79
N LYS A 30 9.57 -5.16 -17.50
CA LYS A 30 8.94 -4.07 -16.74
C LYS A 30 7.69 -3.60 -17.47
N LEU A 31 6.60 -3.47 -16.72
CA LEU A 31 5.31 -3.03 -17.23
C LEU A 31 5.23 -1.51 -17.28
N SER A 32 4.46 -0.99 -18.23
CA SER A 32 4.09 0.42 -18.27
C SER A 32 3.14 0.77 -17.14
N LEU A 33 3.01 2.06 -16.82
CA LEU A 33 2.07 2.54 -15.82
C LEU A 33 0.63 2.10 -16.11
N GLY A 34 0.20 2.13 -17.38
CA GLY A 34 -1.14 1.68 -17.78
C GLY A 34 -1.37 0.19 -17.52
N GLU A 35 -0.37 -0.65 -17.81
CA GLU A 35 -0.42 -2.09 -17.56
C GLU A 35 -0.46 -2.41 -16.06
N ILE A 36 0.32 -1.71 -15.24
CA ILE A 36 0.27 -1.84 -13.77
C ILE A 36 -1.09 -1.36 -13.24
N ASN A 37 -1.60 -0.25 -13.77
CA ASN A 37 -2.91 0.28 -13.40
C ASN A 37 -4.04 -0.70 -13.73
N SER A 38 -3.95 -1.37 -14.89
CA SER A 38 -4.88 -2.41 -15.31
C SER A 38 -4.92 -3.58 -14.31
N ILE A 39 -3.76 -4.08 -13.88
CA ILE A 39 -3.67 -5.12 -12.85
C ILE A 39 -4.28 -4.61 -11.53
N ALA A 40 -3.80 -3.46 -11.06
CA ALA A 40 -4.20 -2.87 -9.79
C ALA A 40 -5.71 -2.65 -9.69
N LYS A 41 -6.33 -2.13 -10.75
CA LYS A 41 -7.78 -1.90 -10.84
C LYS A 41 -8.58 -3.18 -10.70
N GLN A 42 -8.11 -4.29 -11.28
CA GLN A 42 -8.82 -5.55 -11.26
C GLN A 42 -8.71 -6.28 -9.92
N THR A 43 -7.59 -6.12 -9.21
CA THR A 43 -7.29 -6.89 -7.99
C THR A 43 -7.53 -6.12 -6.68
N THR A 44 -7.64 -4.79 -6.73
CA THR A 44 -7.84 -3.96 -5.53
C THR A 44 -9.32 -3.90 -5.14
N VAL A 45 -9.63 -4.17 -3.88
CA VAL A 45 -10.99 -4.10 -3.34
C VAL A 45 -11.14 -2.95 -2.34
N LEU A 46 -12.38 -2.49 -2.14
CA LEU A 46 -12.75 -1.61 -1.02
C LEU A 46 -13.34 -2.45 0.10
N ILE A 47 -12.99 -2.13 1.35
CA ILE A 47 -13.50 -2.83 2.54
C ILE A 47 -14.14 -1.81 3.47
N ALA A 48 -15.39 -2.03 3.90
CA ALA A 48 -16.07 -1.13 4.82
C ALA A 48 -17.03 -1.86 5.78
N PRO A 49 -17.11 -1.43 7.05
CA PRO A 49 -18.06 -1.97 8.01
C PRO A 49 -19.49 -1.61 7.62
N GLN A 50 -20.39 -2.59 7.76
CA GLN A 50 -21.81 -2.47 7.47
C GLN A 50 -22.08 -1.91 6.08
N LEU A 51 -21.26 -2.23 5.08
CA LEU A 51 -21.54 -1.84 3.70
C LEU A 51 -22.43 -2.91 3.06
N THR A 52 -23.65 -2.51 2.70
CA THR A 52 -24.55 -3.32 1.89
C THR A 52 -24.58 -2.87 0.44
N LYS A 53 -25.18 -3.68 -0.44
CA LYS A 53 -25.41 -3.31 -1.85
C LYS A 53 -26.20 -2.01 -2.01
N ALA A 54 -27.15 -1.74 -1.11
CA ALA A 54 -27.97 -0.51 -1.16
C ALA A 54 -27.18 0.75 -0.76
N GLU A 55 -26.17 0.59 0.10
CA GLU A 55 -25.35 1.69 0.61
C GLU A 55 -24.15 2.02 -0.28
N LEU A 56 -23.84 1.21 -1.30
CA LEU A 56 -22.69 1.45 -2.17
C LEU A 56 -22.77 2.84 -2.84
N ASN A 57 -23.94 3.23 -3.31
CA ASN A 57 -24.12 4.54 -3.94
C ASN A 57 -23.94 5.69 -2.94
N ASP A 58 -24.25 5.49 -1.65
CA ASP A 58 -23.97 6.49 -0.62
C ASP A 58 -22.46 6.63 -0.41
N LEU A 59 -21.76 5.50 -0.20
CA LEU A 59 -20.32 5.46 0.03
C LEU A 59 -19.48 6.13 -1.08
N LEU A 60 -19.95 6.03 -2.32
CA LEU A 60 -19.28 6.60 -3.49
C LEU A 60 -19.57 8.09 -3.72
N GLN A 61 -20.58 8.69 -3.07
CA GLN A 61 -20.90 10.11 -3.24
C GLN A 61 -19.88 11.03 -2.59
N LYS A 62 -19.63 12.20 -3.19
CA LYS A 62 -18.77 13.27 -2.63
C LYS A 62 -19.08 13.64 -1.18
N LYS A 63 -20.35 13.55 -0.79
CA LYS A 63 -20.83 13.82 0.57
C LYS A 63 -21.74 12.66 0.99
N PRO A 64 -21.20 11.54 1.45
CA PRO A 64 -22.01 10.43 1.91
C PRO A 64 -22.84 10.84 3.13
N VAL A 65 -24.04 10.29 3.28
CA VAL A 65 -24.90 10.48 4.45
C VAL A 65 -24.29 9.78 5.67
N LYS A 66 -23.73 8.58 5.47
CA LYS A 66 -23.07 7.81 6.53
C LYS A 66 -21.60 8.22 6.63
N ASN A 67 -21.08 8.28 7.85
CA ASN A 67 -19.65 8.40 8.05
C ASN A 67 -18.99 7.02 7.84
N TRP A 68 -18.11 6.93 6.84
CA TRP A 68 -17.48 5.68 6.45
C TRP A 68 -16.05 5.58 6.96
N THR A 69 -15.77 4.56 7.77
CA THR A 69 -14.42 4.09 8.10
C THR A 69 -14.06 2.94 7.18
N MET A 70 -13.46 3.24 6.04
CA MET A 70 -13.17 2.24 5.00
C MET A 70 -11.69 2.12 4.73
N GLY A 71 -11.32 0.97 4.21
CA GLY A 71 -9.97 0.65 3.77
C GLY A 71 -9.98 -0.04 2.42
N SER A 72 -8.84 -0.58 2.06
CA SER A 72 -8.59 -1.29 0.83
C SER A 72 -8.09 -2.71 1.10
N GLY A 73 -8.07 -3.53 0.06
CA GLY A 73 -7.50 -4.87 0.09
C GLY A 73 -7.02 -5.29 -1.29
N VAL A 74 -6.36 -6.44 -1.38
CA VAL A 74 -6.00 -7.07 -2.65
C VAL A 74 -6.39 -8.54 -2.66
N VAL A 75 -7.03 -8.99 -3.74
CA VAL A 75 -7.32 -10.42 -3.96
C VAL A 75 -6.01 -11.15 -4.26
N VAL A 76 -5.61 -12.09 -3.40
CA VAL A 76 -4.31 -12.79 -3.48
C VAL A 76 -4.42 -14.28 -3.78
N ALA A 77 -5.58 -14.87 -3.55
CA ALA A 77 -5.82 -16.29 -3.83
C ALA A 77 -7.29 -16.57 -4.09
N LYS A 78 -7.52 -17.71 -4.75
CA LYS A 78 -8.84 -18.26 -5.01
C LYS A 78 -8.79 -19.77 -4.79
N SER A 79 -9.78 -20.33 -4.09
CA SER A 79 -10.02 -21.76 -3.98
C SER A 79 -11.50 -22.03 -4.22
N GLU A 80 -11.82 -22.75 -5.31
CA GLU A 80 -13.22 -22.98 -5.75
C GLU A 80 -13.99 -21.66 -5.92
N ARG A 81 -14.97 -21.38 -5.05
CA ARG A 81 -15.75 -20.13 -5.01
C ARG A 81 -15.24 -19.12 -3.99
N SER A 82 -14.29 -19.51 -3.14
CA SER A 82 -13.72 -18.65 -2.10
C SER A 82 -12.58 -17.79 -2.64
N TYR A 83 -12.68 -16.49 -2.43
CA TYR A 83 -11.64 -15.51 -2.69
C TYR A 83 -11.05 -15.00 -1.39
N TYR A 84 -9.73 -14.85 -1.37
CA TYR A 84 -8.99 -14.39 -0.19
C TYR A 84 -8.36 -13.04 -0.49
N VAL A 85 -8.71 -12.06 0.34
CA VAL A 85 -8.22 -10.69 0.25
C VAL A 85 -7.22 -10.47 1.37
N LEU A 86 -6.01 -10.07 1.00
CA LEU A 86 -5.02 -9.57 1.94
C LEU A 86 -5.24 -8.08 2.17
N THR A 87 -5.19 -7.68 3.44
CA THR A 87 -5.45 -6.32 3.92
C THR A 87 -4.69 -6.09 5.23
N VAL A 88 -4.80 -4.88 5.78
CA VAL A 88 -4.36 -4.55 7.14
C VAL A 88 -5.38 -4.97 8.20
N ALA A 89 -4.93 -5.20 9.43
CA ALA A 89 -5.78 -5.59 10.56
C ALA A 89 -6.63 -4.42 11.07
N HIS A 90 -6.12 -3.19 11.03
CA HIS A 90 -6.86 -2.01 11.49
C HIS A 90 -8.07 -1.63 10.62
N ASN A 91 -8.25 -2.27 9.46
CA ASN A 91 -9.51 -2.20 8.73
C ASN A 91 -10.67 -2.86 9.50
N PHE A 92 -10.37 -3.71 10.48
CA PHE A 92 -11.34 -4.39 11.34
C PHE A 92 -11.12 -3.98 12.80
N SER A 93 -11.91 -3.04 13.30
CA SER A 93 -11.80 -2.58 14.69
C SER A 93 -12.10 -3.73 15.67
N GLN A 94 -11.45 -3.74 16.82
CA GLN A 94 -11.71 -4.79 17.81
C GLN A 94 -13.18 -4.80 18.26
N GLU A 95 -13.82 -3.64 18.35
CA GLU A 95 -15.25 -3.54 18.66
C GLU A 95 -16.11 -4.23 17.61
N ASP A 96 -15.83 -3.97 16.33
CA ASP A 96 -16.58 -4.56 15.23
C ASP A 96 -16.39 -6.08 15.17
N VAL A 97 -15.16 -6.56 15.38
CA VAL A 97 -14.85 -7.99 15.42
C VAL A 97 -15.58 -8.66 16.58
N MET A 98 -15.51 -8.10 17.80
CA MET A 98 -16.14 -8.69 18.98
C MET A 98 -17.67 -8.72 18.89
N THR A 99 -18.27 -7.73 18.22
CA THR A 99 -19.72 -7.63 18.01
C THR A 99 -20.21 -8.33 16.74
N ASN A 100 -19.33 -9.02 16.00
CA ASN A 100 -19.65 -9.65 14.72
C ASN A 100 -20.31 -8.69 13.71
N LYS A 101 -19.89 -7.42 13.71
CA LYS A 101 -20.43 -6.43 12.78
C LYS A 101 -20.12 -6.88 11.33
N PRO A 102 -21.11 -6.91 10.42
CA PRO A 102 -20.86 -7.34 9.04
C PRO A 102 -19.97 -6.36 8.29
N TYR A 103 -19.24 -6.83 7.29
CA TYR A 103 -18.40 -6.01 6.42
C TYR A 103 -18.78 -6.23 4.95
N GLY A 104 -18.69 -5.17 4.14
CA GLY A 104 -18.84 -5.27 2.69
C GLY A 104 -17.47 -5.15 2.00
N ILE A 105 -17.23 -6.05 1.05
CA ILE A 105 -16.07 -6.03 0.17
C ILE A 105 -16.57 -5.66 -1.23
N VAL A 106 -16.09 -4.55 -1.78
CA VAL A 106 -16.45 -4.10 -3.13
C VAL A 106 -15.37 -4.52 -4.11
N THR A 107 -15.75 -5.35 -5.09
CA THR A 107 -14.88 -5.78 -6.18
C THR A 107 -14.87 -4.77 -7.33
N SER A 108 -13.97 -4.97 -8.30
CA SER A 108 -13.73 -4.05 -9.43
C SER A 108 -14.94 -3.84 -10.33
N ASP A 109 -15.89 -4.78 -10.33
CA ASP A 109 -17.17 -4.75 -11.01
C ASP A 109 -18.30 -4.09 -10.18
N ARG A 110 -17.96 -3.45 -9.05
CA ARG A 110 -18.90 -2.80 -8.11
C ARG A 110 -19.88 -3.74 -7.43
N VAL A 111 -19.59 -5.04 -7.40
CA VAL A 111 -20.38 -5.98 -6.60
C VAL A 111 -19.94 -5.90 -5.14
N VAL A 112 -20.92 -5.80 -4.23
CA VAL A 112 -20.69 -5.85 -2.78
C VAL A 112 -20.86 -7.28 -2.30
N HIS A 113 -19.79 -7.87 -1.80
CA HIS A 113 -19.80 -9.17 -1.12
C HIS A 113 -19.82 -8.92 0.39
N VAL A 114 -20.95 -9.25 1.02
CA VAL A 114 -21.12 -9.08 2.46
C VAL A 114 -20.57 -10.31 3.18
N ILE A 115 -19.71 -10.07 4.15
CA ILE A 115 -19.22 -11.09 5.08
C ILE A 115 -19.86 -10.87 6.45
N THR A 116 -20.25 -11.97 7.06
CA THR A 116 -20.75 -12.05 8.44
C THR A 116 -19.78 -12.90 9.24
N GLU A 117 -19.98 -13.00 10.56
CA GLU A 117 -19.19 -13.92 11.42
C GLU A 117 -17.69 -13.62 11.43
N ILE A 118 -17.32 -12.34 11.50
CA ILE A 118 -15.93 -11.90 11.48
C ILE A 118 -15.20 -12.07 12.81
N ASN A 119 -15.86 -12.52 13.88
CA ASN A 119 -15.24 -12.73 15.18
C ASN A 119 -14.27 -13.92 15.12
N ASP A 120 -12.98 -13.63 15.19
CA ASP A 120 -11.91 -14.63 15.21
C ASP A 120 -11.60 -15.18 16.62
N HIS A 121 -12.37 -14.75 17.62
CA HIS A 121 -12.28 -15.13 19.03
C HIS A 121 -10.88 -14.97 19.65
N LYS A 122 -10.04 -14.11 19.07
CA LYS A 122 -8.68 -13.87 19.57
C LYS A 122 -8.67 -12.99 20.80
N ASP A 123 -7.85 -13.36 21.78
CA ASP A 123 -7.50 -12.47 22.89
C ASP A 123 -6.46 -11.45 22.42
N CYS A 124 -6.88 -10.19 22.36
CA CYS A 124 -6.05 -9.09 21.90
C CYS A 124 -5.15 -8.48 22.98
N ASN A 125 -5.30 -8.91 24.23
CA ASN A 125 -4.38 -8.53 25.30
C ASN A 125 -3.11 -9.39 25.27
N ASN A 126 -3.25 -10.67 24.92
CA ASN A 126 -2.16 -11.63 24.79
C ASN A 126 -2.16 -12.28 23.40
N PHE A 127 -1.94 -11.45 22.37
CA PHE A 127 -1.96 -11.91 21.00
C PHE A 127 -0.91 -13.00 20.76
N THR A 128 -1.37 -14.19 20.38
CA THR A 128 -0.53 -15.30 19.93
C THR A 128 -1.07 -15.86 18.61
N PRO A 129 -0.22 -16.11 17.61
CA PRO A 129 -0.65 -16.77 16.38
C PRO A 129 -1.10 -18.22 16.67
N THR A 130 -2.41 -18.42 16.82
CA THR A 130 -3.01 -19.76 16.98
C THR A 130 -3.35 -20.35 15.62
N ALA A 131 -3.19 -21.68 15.48
CA ALA A 131 -3.59 -22.39 14.28
C ALA A 131 -5.09 -22.19 13.97
N VAL A 132 -5.40 -21.94 12.70
CA VAL A 132 -6.76 -21.74 12.20
C VAL A 132 -6.95 -22.66 11.00
N ALA A 133 -8.03 -23.43 10.97
CA ALA A 133 -8.40 -24.12 9.74
C ALA A 133 -8.74 -23.06 8.67
N ALA A 134 -8.04 -23.07 7.53
CA ALA A 134 -8.10 -22.01 6.51
C ALA A 134 -9.52 -21.64 6.01
N ASN A 135 -10.49 -22.54 6.20
CA ASN A 135 -11.87 -22.36 5.79
C ASN A 135 -12.85 -22.12 6.96
N ALA A 136 -12.40 -22.16 8.21
CA ALA A 136 -13.28 -22.11 9.37
C ALA A 136 -13.83 -20.72 9.68
N VAL A 137 -13.12 -19.64 9.33
CA VAL A 137 -13.54 -18.27 9.63
C VAL A 137 -13.40 -17.32 8.43
N PRO A 138 -14.36 -16.40 8.21
CA PRO A 138 -14.28 -15.36 7.18
C PRO A 138 -13.15 -14.34 7.39
N LEU A 139 -12.63 -14.18 8.61
CA LEU A 139 -11.57 -13.24 8.94
C LEU A 139 -10.46 -13.94 9.76
N ILE A 140 -9.21 -13.76 9.34
CA ILE A 140 -8.01 -14.20 10.06
C ILE A 140 -7.11 -12.98 10.25
N ARG A 141 -6.90 -12.54 11.49
CA ARG A 141 -6.02 -11.42 11.80
C ARG A 141 -4.69 -11.87 12.40
N PHE A 142 -3.62 -11.16 12.05
CA PHE A 142 -2.26 -11.34 12.58
C PHE A 142 -1.87 -10.28 13.62
N GLY A 143 -2.85 -9.46 14.01
CA GLY A 143 -2.76 -8.49 15.08
C GLY A 143 -4.14 -7.93 15.40
N CYS A 144 -4.21 -7.08 16.42
CA CYS A 144 -5.43 -6.49 16.90
C CYS A 144 -5.36 -4.98 16.92
N TYR A 145 -6.39 -4.34 16.38
CA TYR A 145 -6.55 -2.89 16.43
C TYR A 145 -7.47 -2.49 17.58
N GLN A 146 -6.87 -2.03 18.67
CA GLN A 146 -7.54 -1.66 19.92
C GLN A 146 -7.53 -0.13 20.12
N ALA A 147 -8.58 0.39 20.74
CA ALA A 147 -8.67 1.79 21.21
C ALA A 147 -8.29 2.83 20.14
N GLN A 148 -8.59 2.55 18.87
CA GLN A 148 -8.46 3.47 17.73
C GLN A 148 -7.03 3.98 17.44
N THR A 149 -6.00 3.51 18.14
CA THR A 149 -4.60 3.91 17.86
C THR A 149 -3.59 2.79 18.06
N LYS A 150 -3.92 1.77 18.85
CA LYS A 150 -2.97 0.74 19.23
C LYS A 150 -3.16 -0.50 18.36
N ILE A 151 -2.09 -0.90 17.67
CA ILE A 151 -2.03 -2.20 17.02
C ILE A 151 -1.13 -3.11 17.86
N ASN A 152 -1.70 -4.23 18.33
CA ASN A 152 -0.94 -5.30 18.97
C ASN A 152 -0.63 -6.39 17.93
N GLY A 153 0.64 -6.73 17.74
CA GLY A 153 1.09 -7.69 16.72
C GLY A 153 1.25 -7.08 15.32
N TRP A 154 1.07 -7.91 14.28
CA TRP A 154 1.20 -7.50 12.89
C TRP A 154 -0.08 -6.86 12.39
N ASP A 155 0.05 -5.77 11.66
CA ASP A 155 -1.12 -5.08 11.12
C ASP A 155 -1.59 -5.71 9.80
N LEU A 156 -1.82 -7.03 9.80
CA LEU A 156 -2.25 -7.80 8.62
C LEU A 156 -3.48 -8.63 8.93
N ALA A 157 -4.32 -8.81 7.92
CA ALA A 157 -5.45 -9.71 7.97
C ALA A 157 -5.73 -10.32 6.60
N ILE A 158 -6.34 -11.51 6.62
CA ILE A 158 -6.96 -12.14 5.46
C ILE A 158 -8.45 -12.15 5.69
N VAL A 159 -9.19 -11.72 4.68
CA VAL A 159 -10.64 -11.80 4.69
C VAL A 159 -11.13 -12.60 3.49
N ARG A 160 -12.09 -13.49 3.71
CA ARG A 160 -12.64 -14.40 2.71
C ARG A 160 -14.05 -13.97 2.31
N PHE A 161 -14.33 -13.94 1.02
CA PHE A 161 -15.69 -13.85 0.48
C PHE A 161 -15.91 -14.92 -0.58
N GLU A 162 -17.17 -15.19 -0.91
CA GLU A 162 -17.54 -16.18 -1.93
C GLU A 162 -18.12 -15.50 -3.17
N SER A 163 -17.78 -16.01 -4.36
CA SER A 163 -18.38 -15.53 -5.60
C SER A 163 -18.33 -16.58 -6.71
N ASP A 164 -19.33 -16.54 -7.59
CA ASP A 164 -19.32 -17.26 -8.88
C ASP A 164 -18.66 -16.43 -10.00
N ILE A 165 -18.41 -15.14 -9.75
CA ILE A 165 -17.70 -14.26 -10.67
C ILE A 165 -16.21 -14.57 -10.59
N ASN A 166 -15.55 -14.62 -11.74
CA ASN A 166 -14.11 -14.86 -11.83
C ASN A 166 -13.33 -13.56 -11.68
N TYR A 167 -12.73 -13.33 -10.52
CA TYR A 167 -11.86 -12.19 -10.29
C TYR A 167 -10.38 -12.54 -10.51
N PRO A 168 -9.60 -11.65 -11.14
CA PRO A 168 -8.14 -11.79 -11.17
C PRO A 168 -7.54 -11.80 -9.77
N VAL A 169 -6.50 -12.61 -9.59
CA VAL A 169 -5.70 -12.67 -8.35
C VAL A 169 -4.34 -12.00 -8.59
N ALA A 170 -3.85 -11.23 -7.63
CA ALA A 170 -2.56 -10.60 -7.72
C ALA A 170 -1.43 -11.64 -7.69
N SER A 171 -0.45 -11.47 -8.57
CA SER A 171 0.77 -12.27 -8.56
C SER A 171 1.69 -11.79 -7.45
N ILE A 172 2.29 -12.68 -6.67
CA ILE A 172 3.19 -12.37 -5.57
C ILE A 172 4.61 -12.20 -6.10
N GLY A 173 5.28 -11.12 -5.69
CA GLY A 173 6.65 -10.78 -6.08
C GLY A 173 7.69 -11.24 -5.07
N ASP A 174 8.97 -11.17 -5.47
CA ASP A 174 10.10 -11.39 -4.57
C ASP A 174 10.63 -10.06 -4.04
N ILE A 175 10.42 -9.82 -2.75
CA ILE A 175 10.90 -8.62 -2.06
C ILE A 175 12.43 -8.50 -2.08
N LYS A 176 13.17 -9.61 -2.20
CA LYS A 176 14.65 -9.59 -2.23
C LYS A 176 15.18 -8.92 -3.50
N ALA A 177 14.35 -8.81 -4.54
CA ALA A 177 14.69 -8.11 -5.77
C ALA A 177 14.55 -6.58 -5.65
N LEU A 178 13.88 -6.07 -4.59
CA LEU A 178 13.70 -4.65 -4.36
C LEU A 178 14.90 -4.01 -3.68
N LYS A 179 15.18 -2.76 -4.06
CA LYS A 179 16.18 -1.90 -3.44
C LYS A 179 15.68 -0.46 -3.34
N PRO A 180 16.23 0.36 -2.43
CA PRO A 180 15.99 1.80 -2.46
C PRO A 180 16.22 2.39 -3.85
N GLY A 181 15.35 3.31 -4.25
CA GLY A 181 15.30 3.89 -5.60
C GLY A 181 14.37 3.16 -6.58
N ASP A 182 14.05 1.88 -6.37
CA ASP A 182 13.06 1.18 -7.20
C ASP A 182 11.67 1.79 -7.02
N THR A 183 10.93 1.95 -8.11
CA THR A 183 9.55 2.46 -8.08
C THR A 183 8.58 1.38 -7.65
N VAL A 184 7.71 1.72 -6.70
CA VAL A 184 6.56 0.91 -6.30
C VAL A 184 5.25 1.64 -6.60
N TYR A 185 4.19 0.88 -6.82
CA TYR A 185 2.87 1.35 -7.22
C TYR A 185 1.83 0.91 -6.20
N ILE A 186 1.15 1.87 -5.58
CA ILE A 186 0.23 1.66 -4.48
C ILE A 186 -1.19 1.94 -4.97
N SER A 187 -2.07 0.94 -4.86
CA SER A 187 -3.46 1.08 -5.23
C SER A 187 -4.37 1.05 -4.00
N GLY A 188 -5.44 1.84 -4.01
CA GLY A 188 -6.39 1.85 -2.90
C GLY A 188 -7.58 2.77 -3.13
N TRP A 189 -8.43 2.86 -2.13
CA TRP A 189 -9.70 3.57 -2.13
C TRP A 189 -9.67 4.73 -1.13
N PRO A 190 -9.08 5.87 -1.51
CA PRO A 190 -9.00 7.00 -0.61
C PRO A 190 -10.39 7.51 -0.24
N LYS A 191 -10.50 8.14 0.94
CA LYS A 191 -11.63 9.02 1.28
C LYS A 191 -11.75 10.10 0.20
N ILE A 192 -12.97 10.56 -0.05
CA ILE A 192 -13.19 11.74 -0.88
C ILE A 192 -12.83 12.94 -0.02
N GLU A 193 -11.54 13.26 0.01
CA GLU A 193 -11.00 14.33 0.84
C GLU A 193 -10.65 15.54 0.00
N ALA A 194 -10.72 16.70 0.64
CA ALA A 194 -10.17 17.92 0.12
C ALA A 194 -8.65 17.84 0.34
N GLU A 195 -7.88 17.57 -0.72
CA GLU A 195 -6.43 17.50 -0.60
C GLU A 195 -5.81 18.88 -0.39
N PRO A 196 -4.63 19.00 0.24
CA PRO A 196 -3.85 20.23 0.19
C PRO A 196 -3.62 20.69 -1.24
N LYS A 197 -3.96 21.94 -1.53
CA LYS A 197 -3.52 22.62 -2.75
C LYS A 197 -2.05 22.95 -2.58
N LEU A 198 -1.20 22.51 -3.52
CA LEU A 198 0.24 22.72 -3.47
C LEU A 198 0.68 23.73 -4.53
N ASN A 199 1.71 24.50 -4.21
CA ASN A 199 2.48 25.31 -5.15
C ASN A 199 3.38 24.39 -6.01
N PRO A 200 3.92 24.91 -7.13
CA PRO A 200 4.89 24.16 -7.95
C PRO A 200 6.15 23.72 -7.21
N ASP A 201 6.49 24.34 -6.08
CA ASP A 201 7.63 23.95 -5.24
C ASP A 201 7.27 22.88 -4.18
N GLY A 202 6.03 22.39 -4.18
CA GLY A 202 5.50 21.41 -3.23
C GLY A 202 5.06 21.98 -1.88
N THR A 203 5.21 23.28 -1.63
CA THR A 203 4.68 23.91 -0.41
C THR A 203 3.16 24.07 -0.49
N PRO A 204 2.43 24.02 0.63
CA PRO A 204 0.99 24.24 0.60
C PRO A 204 0.64 25.69 0.24
N VAL A 205 -0.42 25.86 -0.55
CA VAL A 205 -1.08 27.15 -0.73
C VAL A 205 -1.81 27.48 0.57
N LEU A 206 -1.62 28.70 1.07
CA LEU A 206 -2.20 29.14 2.34
C LEU A 206 -3.24 30.23 2.13
N ALA A 207 -4.29 30.21 2.94
CA ALA A 207 -5.24 31.29 3.14
C ALA A 207 -5.44 31.48 4.65
N ASP A 208 -5.23 32.70 5.14
CA ASP A 208 -5.31 33.03 6.58
C ASP A 208 -4.45 32.11 7.48
N GLY A 209 -3.30 31.67 6.97
CA GLY A 209 -2.39 30.76 7.68
C GLY A 209 -2.76 29.27 7.61
N ASN A 210 -3.92 28.94 7.03
CA ASN A 210 -4.40 27.56 6.88
C ASN A 210 -4.17 27.02 5.47
N ILE A 211 -3.97 25.71 5.36
CA ILE A 211 -3.76 25.00 4.11
C ILE A 211 -5.07 25.03 3.28
N VAL A 212 -5.00 25.59 2.08
CA VAL A 212 -6.13 25.66 1.14
C VAL A 212 -6.40 24.29 0.54
N CYS A 213 -7.68 23.92 0.43
CA CYS A 213 -8.07 22.65 -0.16
C CYS A 213 -8.24 22.72 -1.67
N LYS A 214 -7.89 21.63 -2.34
CA LYS A 214 -8.39 21.32 -3.67
C LYS A 214 -9.86 20.94 -3.56
N ASP A 215 -10.60 21.22 -4.63
CA ASP A 215 -11.96 20.70 -4.77
C ASP A 215 -11.92 19.17 -4.78
N PRO A 216 -12.66 18.49 -3.88
CA PRO A 216 -12.72 17.05 -3.88
C PRO A 216 -13.37 16.54 -5.16
N ALA A 217 -12.95 15.35 -5.61
CA ALA A 217 -13.55 14.65 -6.72
C ALA A 217 -15.09 14.53 -6.54
N PRO A 218 -15.86 14.56 -7.64
CA PRO A 218 -17.33 14.48 -7.58
C PRO A 218 -17.85 13.15 -7.03
N GLN A 219 -17.02 12.11 -7.03
CA GLN A 219 -17.31 10.80 -6.49
C GLN A 219 -16.01 10.12 -6.03
N ARG A 220 -16.15 9.08 -5.20
CA ARG A 220 -15.03 8.24 -4.77
C ARG A 220 -14.50 7.46 -5.95
N GLN A 221 -13.18 7.46 -6.08
CA GLN A 221 -12.47 6.75 -7.11
C GLN A 221 -11.32 5.96 -6.49
N ARG A 222 -10.95 4.87 -7.14
CA ARG A 222 -9.71 4.17 -6.83
C ARG A 222 -8.56 5.09 -7.21
N ARG A 223 -7.45 5.00 -6.50
CA ARG A 223 -6.24 5.76 -6.79
C ARG A 223 -5.08 4.81 -6.98
N LEU A 224 -4.27 5.09 -8.01
CA LEU A 224 -2.92 4.56 -8.15
C LEU A 224 -1.92 5.68 -7.83
N ALA A 225 -1.20 5.51 -6.74
CA ALA A 225 -0.04 6.30 -6.37
C ALA A 225 1.24 5.54 -6.71
N TRP A 226 2.36 6.24 -6.90
CA TRP A 226 3.66 5.58 -7.01
C TRP A 226 4.78 6.50 -6.55
N GLY A 227 5.94 5.91 -6.32
CA GLY A 227 7.15 6.61 -5.92
C GLY A 227 8.28 5.62 -5.64
N PRO A 228 9.52 6.10 -5.53
CA PRO A 228 10.65 5.27 -5.19
C PRO A 228 10.57 4.81 -3.73
N ILE A 229 11.11 3.63 -3.51
CA ILE A 229 11.44 3.12 -2.19
C ILE A 229 12.58 3.97 -1.61
N GLN A 230 12.41 4.43 -0.38
CA GLN A 230 13.39 5.20 0.37
C GLN A 230 14.22 4.30 1.27
N ALA A 231 13.58 3.32 1.90
CA ALA A 231 14.23 2.36 2.76
C ALA A 231 13.49 1.02 2.75
N ILE A 232 14.25 -0.06 2.89
CA ILE A 232 13.74 -1.40 3.19
C ILE A 232 14.46 -1.86 4.45
N LEU A 233 13.70 -2.09 5.51
CA LEU A 233 14.21 -2.59 6.78
C LEU A 233 13.94 -4.10 6.90
N PRO A 234 14.73 -4.84 7.71
CA PRO A 234 14.39 -6.20 8.09
C PRO A 234 13.01 -6.24 8.76
N ALA A 235 12.16 -7.21 8.38
CA ALA A 235 10.90 -7.46 9.07
C ALA A 235 11.18 -8.12 10.42
N SER A 236 11.42 -7.31 11.44
CA SER A 236 11.60 -7.75 12.82
C SER A 236 10.74 -6.86 13.70
N GLU A 237 9.85 -7.45 14.50
CA GLU A 237 8.94 -6.69 15.38
C GLU A 237 9.67 -5.77 16.36
N THR A 238 10.93 -6.09 16.69
CA THR A 238 11.77 -5.24 17.56
C THR A 238 12.43 -4.08 16.82
N LEU A 239 12.44 -4.11 15.47
CA LEU A 239 13.05 -3.09 14.62
C LEU A 239 12.02 -2.29 13.82
N VAL A 240 10.83 -2.82 13.55
CA VAL A 240 9.78 -2.15 12.77
C VAL A 240 8.43 -2.34 13.43
N GLU A 241 7.85 -1.24 13.90
CA GLU A 241 6.54 -1.24 14.55
C GLU A 241 5.48 -1.87 13.64
N ASN A 242 4.72 -2.84 14.17
CA ASN A 242 3.68 -3.59 13.47
C ASN A 242 4.06 -4.18 12.09
N GLY A 243 5.37 -4.30 11.82
CA GLY A 243 5.92 -4.90 10.60
C GLY A 243 6.18 -3.96 9.42
N TYR A 244 5.95 -2.67 9.57
CA TYR A 244 6.11 -1.68 8.51
C TYR A 244 7.58 -1.49 8.13
N SER A 245 7.98 -2.15 7.04
CA SER A 245 9.40 -2.35 6.69
C SER A 245 9.77 -1.89 5.28
N ILE A 246 8.81 -1.48 4.46
CA ILE A 246 9.06 -0.84 3.17
C ILE A 246 8.59 0.61 3.28
N PHE A 247 9.49 1.57 3.08
CA PHE A 247 9.18 3.00 3.14
C PHE A 247 9.31 3.63 1.75
N TYR A 248 8.34 4.42 1.34
CA TYR A 248 8.29 5.06 0.03
C TYR A 248 7.60 6.43 0.09
N THR A 249 7.74 7.21 -0.97
CA THR A 249 7.17 8.56 -1.07
C THR A 249 5.69 8.58 -0.69
N ASP A 250 5.32 9.56 0.15
CA ASP A 250 4.00 9.64 0.78
C ASP A 250 2.89 10.18 -0.14
N ASN A 251 2.62 9.44 -1.23
CA ASN A 251 1.59 9.79 -2.21
C ASN A 251 0.25 9.09 -1.96
N THR A 252 0.12 8.35 -0.86
CA THR A 252 -1.13 7.68 -0.47
C THR A 252 -2.06 8.62 0.29
N ARG A 253 -3.29 8.17 0.59
CA ARG A 253 -4.30 8.96 1.33
C ARG A 253 -5.07 8.05 2.29
N PRO A 254 -5.71 8.61 3.34
CA PRO A 254 -6.59 7.85 4.22
C PRO A 254 -7.60 7.03 3.43
N GLY A 255 -7.76 5.74 3.79
CA GLY A 255 -8.59 4.78 3.06
C GLY A 255 -7.84 3.85 2.11
N MET A 256 -6.61 4.20 1.73
CA MET A 256 -5.76 3.29 0.94
C MET A 256 -5.15 2.15 1.76
N SER A 257 -5.24 2.19 3.10
CA SER A 257 -4.69 1.17 4.00
C SER A 257 -5.28 -0.21 3.72
N GLY A 258 -4.41 -1.21 3.63
CA GLY A 258 -4.70 -2.57 3.15
C GLY A 258 -4.56 -2.75 1.64
N GLY A 259 -4.37 -1.66 0.89
CA GLY A 259 -4.18 -1.68 -0.55
C GLY A 259 -2.83 -2.30 -0.97
N PRO A 260 -2.75 -2.86 -2.19
CA PRO A 260 -1.54 -3.51 -2.68
C PRO A 260 -0.43 -2.50 -3.01
N VAL A 261 0.80 -2.93 -2.76
CA VAL A 261 2.03 -2.30 -3.26
C VAL A 261 2.65 -3.25 -4.30
N PHE A 262 2.66 -2.82 -5.56
CA PHE A 262 3.22 -3.55 -6.68
C PHE A 262 4.64 -3.07 -7.03
N ASP A 263 5.47 -3.97 -7.54
CA ASP A 263 6.72 -3.65 -8.20
C ASP A 263 6.53 -3.25 -9.68
N SER A 264 7.62 -2.96 -10.38
CA SER A 264 7.61 -2.62 -11.80
C SER A 264 7.23 -3.77 -12.75
N TYR A 265 7.02 -4.98 -12.22
CA TYR A 265 6.57 -6.16 -12.97
C TYR A 265 5.09 -6.49 -12.70
N GLY A 266 4.40 -5.63 -11.94
CA GLY A 266 3.00 -5.83 -11.56
C GLY A 266 2.81 -6.92 -10.51
N GLN A 267 3.87 -7.29 -9.79
CA GLN A 267 3.80 -8.29 -8.72
C GLN A 267 3.64 -7.60 -7.36
N LEU A 268 2.77 -8.14 -6.51
CA LEU A 268 2.50 -7.68 -5.16
C LEU A 268 3.72 -7.96 -4.28
N VAL A 269 4.31 -6.90 -3.75
CA VAL A 269 5.51 -6.95 -2.89
C VAL A 269 5.24 -6.49 -1.46
N GLY A 270 4.14 -5.77 -1.23
CA GLY A 270 3.73 -5.37 0.10
C GLY A 270 2.28 -4.91 0.20
N ILE A 271 1.86 -4.61 1.43
CA ILE A 271 0.53 -4.11 1.76
C ILE A 271 0.69 -2.77 2.44
N HIS A 272 0.16 -1.72 1.81
CA HIS A 272 0.20 -0.37 2.36
C HIS A 272 -0.61 -0.33 3.66
N GLY A 273 -0.15 0.42 4.65
CA GLY A 273 -0.93 0.56 5.88
C GLY A 273 -0.77 1.87 6.64
N ARG A 274 0.37 2.57 6.50
CA ARG A 274 0.56 3.87 7.16
C ARG A 274 1.03 4.92 6.17
N GLY A 275 0.42 6.11 6.24
CA GLY A 275 0.95 7.32 5.63
C GLY A 275 2.03 7.96 6.50
N SER A 276 2.73 8.97 5.97
CA SER A 276 3.66 9.77 6.76
C SER A 276 2.96 10.48 7.93
N ASN A 277 3.63 10.58 9.08
CA ASN A 277 3.10 11.33 10.23
C ASN A 277 3.12 12.86 10.01
N ASN A 278 4.00 13.37 9.13
CA ASN A 278 4.08 14.79 8.77
C ASN A 278 3.26 15.13 7.51
N LYS A 279 2.32 14.27 7.12
CA LYS A 279 1.49 14.50 5.94
C LYS A 279 0.71 15.81 6.08
N LEU A 280 0.74 16.63 5.04
CA LEU A 280 -0.09 17.83 4.96
C LEU A 280 -1.57 17.45 5.00
N VAL A 281 -2.31 18.04 5.94
CA VAL A 281 -3.76 17.88 6.06
C VAL A 281 -4.41 19.19 5.66
N CYS A 282 -5.44 19.10 4.82
CA CYS A 282 -6.11 20.33 4.40
C CYS A 282 -6.85 21.02 5.54
N GLY A 283 -6.91 22.35 5.51
CA GLY A 283 -7.59 23.17 6.51
C GLY A 283 -6.76 23.41 7.77
N GLN A 284 -5.70 22.64 8.00
CA GLN A 284 -4.82 22.82 9.15
C GLN A 284 -3.90 24.04 8.98
N ALA A 285 -3.55 24.65 10.12
CA ALA A 285 -2.58 25.73 10.17
C ALA A 285 -1.19 25.22 9.74
N TYR A 286 -0.55 25.91 8.81
CA TYR A 286 0.79 25.55 8.35
C TYR A 286 1.85 26.37 9.10
N GLN A 287 2.79 25.69 9.75
CA GLN A 287 3.97 26.34 10.34
C GLN A 287 5.24 25.86 9.64
N LYS A 288 5.93 26.79 8.98
CA LYS A 288 7.23 26.52 8.36
C LYS A 288 8.30 26.54 9.46
N THR A 289 8.85 25.38 9.82
CA THR A 289 10.01 25.31 10.71
C THR A 289 11.24 25.88 9.99
N THR A 290 11.93 26.81 10.63
CA THR A 290 13.08 27.55 10.08
C THR A 290 14.43 26.94 10.46
N ALA A 291 14.45 25.79 11.14
CA ALA A 291 15.68 25.08 11.46
C ALA A 291 16.21 24.36 10.21
N LYS A 292 17.45 24.69 9.84
CA LYS A 292 18.16 24.10 8.70
C LYS A 292 18.37 22.60 8.97
N GLY A 293 17.49 21.76 8.44
CA GLY A 293 17.55 20.30 8.59
C GLY A 293 16.25 19.64 9.07
N ASP A 294 15.29 20.40 9.58
CA ASP A 294 14.02 19.86 10.06
C ASP A 294 12.92 20.02 9.02
N LEU A 295 12.16 18.95 8.76
CA LEU A 295 10.98 19.01 7.90
C LEU A 295 9.84 19.79 8.58
N PRO A 296 8.94 20.41 7.81
CA PRO A 296 7.87 21.26 8.35
C PRO A 296 7.07 20.52 9.41
N GLN A 297 7.03 21.03 10.64
CA GLN A 297 6.17 20.52 11.70
C GLN A 297 4.82 21.25 11.62
N ILE A 298 3.74 20.51 11.41
CA ILE A 298 2.37 21.05 11.48
C ILE A 298 1.99 21.12 12.96
N LYS A 299 1.69 22.32 13.48
CA LYS A 299 1.12 22.43 14.82
C LYS A 299 -0.28 21.84 14.81
N GLN A 300 -0.46 20.72 15.47
CA GLN A 300 -1.77 20.27 15.90
C GLN A 300 -2.15 21.09 17.12
N ASP A 301 -2.87 22.17 16.90
CA ASP A 301 -3.55 22.84 17.99
C ASP A 301 -4.54 21.83 18.57
N GLY A 302 -4.29 21.45 19.82
CA GLY A 302 -5.05 20.40 20.49
C GLY A 302 -6.54 20.73 20.51
N LYS A 303 -7.34 19.77 20.02
CA LYS A 303 -8.81 19.74 20.00
C LYS A 303 -9.47 20.63 18.94
N ASP A 304 -9.45 20.19 17.69
CA ASP A 304 -10.57 20.45 16.79
C ASP A 304 -11.52 19.26 16.80
N ALA A 305 -12.54 19.32 17.67
CA ALA A 305 -13.71 18.43 17.64
C ALA A 305 -14.58 18.61 16.38
N ASN A 306 -14.13 19.43 15.42
CA ASN A 306 -14.78 19.72 14.15
C ASN A 306 -13.91 19.32 12.95
N ASP A 307 -12.88 18.48 13.13
CA ASP A 307 -12.19 17.80 12.03
C ASP A 307 -13.03 16.59 11.55
N PRO A 308 -13.71 16.66 10.39
CA PRO A 308 -14.47 15.53 9.86
C PRO A 308 -13.59 14.36 9.41
N PHE A 309 -12.26 14.54 9.36
CA PHE A 309 -11.26 13.53 8.98
C PHE A 309 -10.55 12.91 10.19
N ASN A 310 -10.82 13.43 11.39
CA ASN A 310 -10.37 12.91 12.68
C ASN A 310 -11.44 13.21 13.75
N PRO A 311 -12.61 12.55 13.71
CA PRO A 311 -13.71 12.85 14.63
C PRO A 311 -13.31 12.71 16.12
N ASP A 312 -12.18 12.04 16.39
CA ASP A 312 -11.71 11.67 17.73
C ASP A 312 -10.33 12.30 18.08
N GLY A 313 -9.72 13.07 17.17
CA GLY A 313 -8.49 13.83 17.44
C GLY A 313 -7.17 13.05 17.59
N ASN A 314 -7.06 11.76 17.21
CA ASN A 314 -6.01 10.89 17.79
C ASN A 314 -5.01 10.20 16.84
N TRP A 315 -4.94 10.55 15.56
CA TRP A 315 -3.97 9.91 14.64
C TRP A 315 -2.49 10.27 14.87
N ASN A 316 -2.18 11.16 15.80
CA ASN A 316 -0.84 11.75 15.94
C ASN A 316 -0.31 11.83 17.37
N ARG A 317 -0.82 11.04 18.31
CA ARG A 317 -0.33 11.07 19.69
C ARG A 317 0.60 9.90 19.96
N GLU A 318 1.90 10.15 19.81
CA GLU A 318 2.94 9.41 20.52
C GLU A 318 2.94 9.81 22.02
N ASP A 319 3.35 8.87 22.85
CA ASP A 319 3.01 8.74 24.26
C ASP A 319 3.57 9.84 25.16
N GLY A 320 2.73 10.36 26.05
CA GLY A 320 3.16 11.03 27.28
C GLY A 320 2.74 10.17 28.46
N GLY A 321 3.67 9.39 29.01
CA GLY A 321 3.47 8.60 30.22
C GLY A 321 2.91 9.47 31.35
N THR A 322 1.88 8.96 32.02
CA THR A 322 1.32 9.56 33.23
C THR A 322 2.40 9.66 34.30
N GLY A 323 2.79 10.88 34.64
CA GLY A 323 3.57 11.17 35.83
C GLY A 323 2.75 10.83 37.06
N ASP A 324 3.32 9.96 37.91
CA ASP A 324 2.95 9.92 39.32
C ASP A 324 3.85 10.89 40.08
N GLY A 325 3.24 11.70 40.94
CA GLY A 325 3.88 12.73 41.72
C GLY A 325 4.59 12.12 42.92
N GLY A 326 5.92 12.18 42.90
CA GLY A 326 6.77 11.83 44.05
C GLY A 326 7.81 12.92 44.29
N THR A 327 7.65 13.63 45.40
CA THR A 327 8.45 14.78 45.83
C THR A 327 9.92 14.47 46.10
N GLY A 328 10.82 15.33 45.58
CA GLY A 328 12.00 15.85 46.27
C GLY A 328 13.29 15.02 46.30
N ARG A 329 14.32 15.48 45.56
CA ARG A 329 15.63 15.95 46.08
C ARG A 329 16.63 16.13 44.94
N THR A 330 17.31 17.27 44.97
CA THR A 330 18.54 17.60 44.23
C THR A 330 19.71 16.73 44.70
N GLY A 331 20.57 16.29 43.77
CA GLY A 331 21.86 15.67 44.09
C GLY A 331 22.45 14.84 42.93
N ASP A 332 23.24 15.52 42.10
CA ASP A 332 24.52 15.15 41.46
C ASP A 332 24.96 13.67 41.47
N GLY A 333 25.43 13.15 40.32
CA GLY A 333 26.19 11.89 40.28
C GLY A 333 26.26 11.14 38.95
N GLU A 334 27.13 11.61 38.05
CA GLU A 334 28.00 10.88 37.11
C GLU A 334 27.71 9.43 36.65
N THR A 335 27.70 9.31 35.30
CA THR A 335 28.41 8.32 34.46
C THR A 335 27.98 6.84 34.44
N GLY A 336 27.44 6.45 33.28
CA GLY A 336 27.51 5.10 32.73
C GLY A 336 27.56 5.20 31.21
N LYS A 337 28.76 5.03 30.65
CA LYS A 337 29.12 5.31 29.26
C LYS A 337 28.28 4.55 28.23
N THR A 338 27.82 5.32 27.26
CA THR A 338 27.46 4.93 25.90
C THR A 338 28.71 4.54 25.10
N GLY A 339 28.55 3.48 24.32
CA GLY A 339 29.44 2.95 23.29
C GLY A 339 28.76 1.65 22.85
N ASP A 340 28.34 1.44 21.60
CA ASP A 340 29.03 1.76 20.35
C ASP A 340 28.03 2.10 19.25
N GLY A 341 28.40 3.03 18.36
CA GLY A 341 27.54 3.54 17.30
C GLY A 341 27.36 2.57 16.13
N GLU A 342 26.11 2.24 15.80
CA GLU A 342 25.70 2.02 14.42
C GLU A 342 25.40 3.39 13.78
N THR A 343 26.45 4.10 13.38
CA THR A 343 26.31 5.28 12.52
C THR A 343 25.84 4.84 11.13
N GLY A 344 24.59 5.13 10.77
CA GLY A 344 24.18 5.21 9.36
C GLY A 344 22.85 4.58 8.94
N ARG A 345 22.11 3.89 9.83
CA ARG A 345 20.77 3.38 9.48
C ARG A 345 19.69 4.39 9.90
N PRO A 346 18.79 4.82 9.00
CA PRO A 346 17.65 5.67 9.39
C PRO A 346 16.80 4.95 10.42
N GLN A 347 16.48 5.65 11.52
CA GLN A 347 15.62 5.08 12.56
C GLN A 347 14.19 4.95 12.02
N PRO A 348 13.46 3.84 12.29
CA PRO A 348 12.11 3.61 11.79
C PRO A 348 11.15 4.78 12.04
N ASN A 349 11.18 5.38 13.22
CA ASN A 349 10.32 6.51 13.58
C ASN A 349 10.61 7.74 12.70
N GLN A 350 11.88 7.99 12.38
CA GLN A 350 12.25 9.08 11.47
C GLN A 350 11.78 8.82 10.04
N LEU A 351 11.81 7.57 9.59
CA LEU A 351 11.26 7.20 8.28
C LEU A 351 9.74 7.36 8.24
N GLN A 352 9.04 6.91 9.27
CA GLN A 352 7.57 7.01 9.36
C GLN A 352 7.09 8.46 9.44
N GLN A 353 7.89 9.37 9.99
CA GLN A 353 7.61 10.80 9.94
C GLN A 353 7.50 11.33 8.51
N LEU A 354 8.23 10.77 7.54
CA LEU A 354 8.42 11.37 6.22
C LEU A 354 7.80 10.58 5.08
N TYR A 355 7.63 9.28 5.29
CA TYR A 355 7.30 8.34 4.23
C TYR A 355 6.08 7.51 4.59
N SER A 356 5.34 7.13 3.55
CA SER A 356 4.38 6.05 3.64
C SER A 356 5.11 4.73 3.86
N SER A 357 4.45 3.77 4.50
CA SER A 357 5.03 2.46 4.75
C SER A 357 4.08 1.29 4.47
N ALA A 358 4.69 0.15 4.16
CA ALA A 358 4.01 -1.11 3.91
C ALA A 358 4.68 -2.27 4.65
N GLN A 359 3.88 -3.31 4.89
CA GLN A 359 4.36 -4.61 5.32
C GLN A 359 4.72 -5.47 4.12
N ARG A 360 5.77 -6.27 4.26
CA ARG A 360 6.27 -7.13 3.19
C ARG A 360 5.40 -8.36 2.99
N VAL A 361 5.18 -8.73 1.73
CA VAL A 361 4.35 -9.90 1.38
C VAL A 361 4.98 -11.24 1.77
N ASP A 362 6.30 -11.32 1.92
CA ASP A 362 6.99 -12.53 2.35
C ASP A 362 6.76 -12.82 3.84
N ASN A 363 6.73 -11.78 4.68
CA ASN A 363 6.35 -11.90 6.08
C ASN A 363 4.92 -12.46 6.23
N PHE A 364 3.99 -11.96 5.41
CA PHE A 364 2.64 -12.51 5.36
C PHE A 364 2.61 -14.02 5.06
N ARG A 365 3.43 -14.50 4.12
CA ARG A 365 3.53 -15.94 3.81
C ARG A 365 4.03 -16.76 4.99
N LEU A 366 4.97 -16.22 5.76
CA LEU A 366 5.47 -16.86 6.99
C LEU A 366 4.36 -16.95 8.05
N LEU A 367 3.63 -15.85 8.26
CA LEU A 367 2.52 -15.78 9.21
C LEU A 367 1.39 -16.77 8.87
N MET A 368 1.04 -16.90 7.58
CA MET A 368 0.08 -17.92 7.13
C MET A 368 0.53 -19.34 7.47
N GLY A 369 1.81 -19.65 7.23
CA GLY A 369 2.39 -20.95 7.56
C GLY A 369 2.33 -21.25 9.06
N GLN A 370 2.57 -20.25 9.91
CA GLN A 370 2.49 -20.40 11.37
C GLN A 370 1.08 -20.75 11.85
N VAL A 371 0.04 -20.19 11.23
CA VAL A 371 -1.35 -20.49 11.58
C VAL A 371 -1.93 -21.67 10.80
N GLY A 372 -1.13 -22.39 10.01
CA GLY A 372 -1.57 -23.57 9.25
C GLY A 372 -2.45 -23.26 8.03
N VAL A 373 -2.44 -22.02 7.55
CA VAL A 373 -3.20 -21.58 6.37
C VAL A 373 -2.32 -21.73 5.13
N ASN A 374 -2.75 -22.55 4.18
CA ASN A 374 -2.06 -22.74 2.90
C ASN A 374 -2.97 -22.29 1.75
N LEU A 375 -2.68 -21.12 1.17
CA LEU A 375 -3.44 -20.57 0.05
C LEU A 375 -2.71 -20.82 -1.28
N PRO A 376 -3.45 -21.08 -2.38
CA PRO A 376 -2.87 -21.23 -3.71
C PRO A 376 -2.46 -19.86 -4.27
N LEU A 377 -1.32 -19.34 -3.82
CA LEU A 377 -0.77 -18.06 -4.27
C LEU A 377 -0.21 -18.15 -5.69
N GLN A 378 -0.47 -17.13 -6.51
CA GLN A 378 0.11 -16.99 -7.84
C GLN A 378 1.54 -16.45 -7.73
N LEU A 379 2.55 -17.27 -8.06
CA LEU A 379 3.96 -16.85 -7.96
C LEU A 379 4.59 -16.47 -9.31
N THR A 380 3.91 -16.77 -10.42
CA THR A 380 4.37 -16.34 -11.75
C THR A 380 3.91 -14.91 -12.03
N PRO A 381 4.66 -14.13 -12.84
CA PRO A 381 4.25 -12.79 -13.22
C PRO A 381 2.86 -12.74 -13.87
N PRO A 382 2.16 -11.58 -13.83
CA PRO A 382 0.84 -11.41 -14.43
C PRO A 382 0.83 -11.79 -15.91
N SER A 383 -0.17 -12.56 -16.34
CA SER A 383 -0.27 -12.96 -17.74
C SER A 383 -0.69 -11.79 -18.63
N PRO A 384 -0.33 -11.79 -19.93
CA PRO A 384 -0.78 -10.77 -20.88
C PRO A 384 -2.31 -10.64 -20.93
N ALA A 385 -3.04 -11.73 -20.72
CA ALA A 385 -4.51 -11.72 -20.67
C ALA A 385 -5.03 -10.88 -19.50
N VAL A 386 -4.49 -11.06 -18.29
CA VAL A 386 -4.84 -10.27 -17.10
C VAL A 386 -4.49 -8.79 -17.29
N ILE A 387 -3.36 -8.51 -17.95
CA ILE A 387 -2.95 -7.13 -18.24
C ILE A 387 -3.89 -6.48 -19.26
N ALA A 388 -4.34 -7.22 -20.28
CA ALA A 388 -5.22 -6.71 -21.32
C ALA A 388 -6.66 -6.48 -20.85
N THR A 389 -7.19 -7.30 -19.92
CA THR A 389 -8.59 -7.22 -19.49
C THR A 389 -8.95 -5.95 -18.72
N GLY A 390 -7.99 -5.24 -18.13
CA GLY A 390 -8.24 -3.94 -17.49
C GLY A 390 -7.98 -2.73 -18.41
N ASN A 391 -7.49 -2.95 -19.63
CA ASN A 391 -7.26 -1.96 -20.69
C ASN A 391 -8.49 -1.86 -21.60
N THR A 392 -9.62 -1.36 -21.11
CA THR A 392 -10.64 -0.80 -22.01
C THR A 392 -10.02 0.44 -22.66
N GLN A 393 -9.87 0.42 -23.98
CA GLN A 393 -9.18 1.48 -24.73
C GLN A 393 -9.84 2.85 -24.49
N ILE A 394 -9.05 3.86 -24.11
CA ILE A 394 -9.42 5.26 -24.29
C ILE A 394 -9.18 5.60 -25.76
N GLU A 395 -10.23 5.97 -26.49
CA GLU A 395 -10.07 6.62 -27.79
C GLU A 395 -9.26 7.89 -27.60
N ALA A 396 -8.04 7.90 -28.14
CA ALA A 396 -7.19 9.08 -28.15
C ALA A 396 -7.88 10.16 -28.99
N ALA A 397 -8.49 11.14 -28.33
CA ALA A 397 -8.91 12.37 -28.99
C ALA A 397 -7.68 13.00 -29.66
N THR A 398 -7.78 13.21 -30.97
CA THR A 398 -6.74 13.84 -31.79
C THR A 398 -6.56 15.28 -31.29
N VAL A 399 -5.41 15.58 -30.70
CA VAL A 399 -5.10 16.93 -30.19
C VAL A 399 -4.76 17.83 -31.39
N GLY A 400 -5.75 18.60 -31.85
CA GLY A 400 -5.54 19.84 -32.59
C GLY A 400 -4.99 20.91 -31.66
N GLY A 401 -4.09 21.75 -32.18
CA GLY A 401 -3.20 22.60 -31.39
C GLY A 401 -3.84 23.64 -30.46
N SER A 402 -2.97 24.14 -29.57
CA SER A 402 -3.09 25.30 -28.68
C SER A 402 -3.82 25.12 -27.35
N GLY A 403 -3.01 24.83 -26.32
CA GLY A 403 -3.11 25.31 -24.94
C GLY A 403 -4.43 25.90 -24.44
N ARG A 404 -5.35 25.03 -24.05
CA ARG A 404 -6.26 25.14 -22.88
C ARG A 404 -7.14 23.89 -22.90
N LEU A 405 -7.01 23.01 -21.91
CA LEU A 405 -7.95 21.92 -21.72
C LEU A 405 -9.04 22.41 -20.76
N GLU A 406 -10.16 22.82 -21.35
CA GLU A 406 -11.45 22.90 -20.66
C GLU A 406 -11.94 21.48 -20.35
N PHE A 407 -12.39 21.30 -19.12
CA PHE A 407 -12.81 20.03 -18.55
C PHE A 407 -14.23 19.72 -18.99
N ASP A 408 -14.41 18.71 -19.84
CA ASP A 408 -15.72 18.13 -20.10
C ASP A 408 -16.03 17.05 -19.05
N LEU A 409 -17.23 17.11 -18.47
CA LEU A 409 -17.55 16.56 -17.14
C LEU A 409 -18.55 15.39 -17.15
N GLU A 410 -18.88 14.79 -18.29
CA GLU A 410 -20.07 13.95 -18.34
C GLU A 410 -19.94 12.47 -18.75
N GLN A 411 -18.74 11.91 -18.94
CA GLN A 411 -18.63 10.44 -19.12
C GLN A 411 -17.40 9.85 -18.42
N GLY A 412 -17.62 9.09 -17.35
CA GLY A 412 -16.53 8.41 -16.63
C GLY A 412 -17.02 7.32 -15.67
N GLY A 413 -16.83 6.05 -16.06
CA GLY A 413 -17.00 4.89 -15.20
C GLY A 413 -15.87 4.75 -14.17
N PHE A 414 -15.82 3.62 -13.46
CA PHE A 414 -14.75 3.20 -12.51
C PHE A 414 -13.36 3.02 -13.17
N GLU A 415 -13.22 3.55 -14.38
CA GLU A 415 -12.12 3.38 -15.33
C GLU A 415 -11.70 4.77 -15.82
N ASP A 416 -11.06 5.54 -14.96
CA ASP A 416 -10.47 6.80 -15.37
C ASP A 416 -8.96 6.69 -15.40
N ASN A 417 -8.35 7.11 -16.49
CA ASN A 417 -6.90 7.25 -16.58
C ASN A 417 -6.38 8.40 -15.71
N ARG A 418 -7.28 9.22 -15.15
CA ARG A 418 -7.03 10.22 -14.10
C ARG A 418 -6.89 9.63 -12.69
N ASP A 419 -7.16 8.33 -12.49
CA ASP A 419 -6.90 7.64 -11.20
C ASP A 419 -5.39 7.51 -10.91
N ALA A 420 -4.54 7.83 -11.89
CA ALA A 420 -3.09 7.85 -11.78
C ALA A 420 -2.60 9.27 -11.45
N ILE A 421 -1.83 9.44 -10.38
CA ILE A 421 -1.23 10.74 -10.02
C ILE A 421 -0.08 11.06 -10.96
N GLN A 422 -0.20 12.02 -11.88
CA GLN A 422 0.92 12.40 -12.76
C GLN A 422 2.23 12.64 -12.00
N ASP A 423 3.33 12.24 -12.67
CA ASP A 423 4.68 12.22 -12.15
C ASP A 423 5.10 13.56 -11.49
N ILE A 424 5.23 13.53 -10.17
CA ILE A 424 5.59 14.70 -9.37
C ILE A 424 7.09 15.03 -9.46
N TYR A 425 7.91 14.21 -10.13
CA TYR A 425 9.30 14.58 -10.46
C TYR A 425 9.38 15.73 -11.47
N SER A 426 8.28 16.05 -12.16
CA SER A 426 8.17 17.30 -12.94
C SER A 426 7.96 18.55 -12.07
N ILE A 427 7.53 18.37 -10.81
CA ILE A 427 7.23 19.44 -9.85
C ILE A 427 8.44 19.66 -8.93
N PHE A 428 9.09 18.58 -8.49
CA PHE A 428 10.35 18.66 -7.77
C PHE A 428 11.51 18.55 -8.75
N GLY A 429 11.97 19.70 -9.27
CA GLY A 429 13.18 19.80 -10.10
C GLY A 429 14.47 19.39 -9.36
N PHE A 430 14.57 18.14 -8.94
CA PHE A 430 15.81 17.53 -8.45
C PHE A 430 16.51 16.88 -9.63
N ASP A 431 17.50 17.59 -10.18
CA ASP A 431 18.45 17.03 -11.12
C ASP A 431 19.28 15.96 -10.38
N ILE A 432 19.05 14.69 -10.72
CA ILE A 432 19.73 13.49 -10.18
C ILE A 432 21.27 13.61 -10.27
N LYS A 433 21.79 14.54 -11.09
CA LYS A 433 23.21 14.83 -11.22
C LYS A 433 23.91 15.34 -9.95
N THR A 434 23.20 15.71 -8.89
CA THR A 434 23.85 16.23 -7.67
C THR A 434 24.03 15.22 -6.53
N MET A 435 23.56 13.98 -6.65
CA MET A 435 23.69 12.98 -5.57
C MET A 435 24.64 11.81 -5.86
N LEU A 436 25.23 11.74 -7.05
CA LEU A 436 26.37 10.86 -7.32
C LEU A 436 27.67 11.63 -7.11
N LYS A 437 28.12 11.75 -5.86
CA LYS A 437 29.56 11.87 -5.60
C LYS A 437 30.15 10.46 -5.76
N ASP A 438 30.69 10.19 -6.93
CA ASP A 438 31.59 9.05 -7.14
C ASP A 438 32.85 9.26 -6.29
N CYS A 439 32.82 8.82 -5.04
CA CYS A 439 34.02 8.63 -4.25
C CYS A 439 34.59 7.24 -4.54
N THR A 440 35.20 7.07 -5.72
CA THR A 440 36.01 5.89 -6.01
C THR A 440 37.44 6.13 -5.54
N ASN A 441 37.76 5.65 -4.33
CA ASN A 441 38.95 4.84 -4.01
C ASN A 441 39.21 4.79 -2.49
N VAL A 442 39.22 3.58 -1.97
CA VAL A 442 39.74 3.22 -0.65
C VAL A 442 41.27 3.21 -0.76
N ASN A 443 41.93 4.32 -0.39
CA ASN A 443 43.21 4.38 0.35
C ASN A 443 43.84 5.77 0.24
N LEU A 444 44.30 6.26 1.40
CA LEU A 444 45.07 7.48 1.65
C LEU A 444 44.26 8.79 1.59
N GLY A 445 44.26 9.50 2.72
CA GLY A 445 43.42 10.67 2.94
C GLY A 445 43.83 11.87 2.09
N GLU A 446 42.86 12.42 1.36
CA GLU A 446 42.85 13.80 0.87
C GLU A 446 41.39 14.25 0.61
N GLN A 447 41.15 15.55 0.72
CA GLN A 447 39.84 16.20 0.85
C GLN A 447 39.08 16.26 -0.49
N CYS A 448 37.77 16.01 -0.45
CA CYS A 448 36.88 16.16 -1.60
C CYS A 448 36.54 17.64 -1.86
N GLU A 449 37.16 18.28 -2.85
CA GLU A 449 36.73 19.61 -3.32
C GLU A 449 35.65 19.53 -4.43
N PRO A 450 34.71 20.49 -4.50
CA PRO A 450 33.68 20.55 -5.53
C PRO A 450 34.21 21.01 -6.90
N ASN A 451 33.89 20.27 -7.96
CA ASN A 451 34.20 20.60 -9.35
C ASN A 451 33.33 21.79 -9.84
N PRO A 452 33.91 22.90 -10.32
CA PRO A 452 33.15 23.98 -10.94
C PRO A 452 33.03 23.75 -12.45
N ARG A 453 31.87 23.24 -12.89
CA ARG A 453 31.27 23.56 -14.20
C ARG A 453 29.87 23.00 -14.35
#